data_AF-A0A8H7U7I4-F1
#
_entry.id   AF-A0A8H7U7I4-F1
#
_cell.length_a   1.000
_cell.length_b   1.000
_cell.length_c   1.000
_cell.angle_alpha   90.00
_cell.angle_beta   90.00
_cell.angle_gamma   90.00
#
_symmetry.space_group_name_H-M   'P 1'
#
loop_
_entity.id
_entity.type
_entity.pdbx_description
1 polymer ?
#
loop_
_entity_poly.entity_id
_entity_poly.type
_entity_poly.pdbx_seq_one_letter_code
_entity_poly.pdbx_strand_id
1 'polypeptide(L)'
;MNNRATLDWMRHVDHALGPIKLKSGQTSMHWPFFVGANTFSRLHTNIMPSNPPPTSALLQLLVIRTSTMERNHTSCPSTLSVMLNGVTLKFGAKSHNSGKAKSAHMNFAITGDGVMDISRLIVKGKNVLLVKRDSKAIEDVHMSIETYIVENQENVSARVKEHCIPEKTWKSMLKRLLSTGDTTSAPSPQSKLTGSLVLSRHNNTDDVNDLLAISQSVFRISTRCPITLRVMRQPIRGSDCKHYECFELDSYLLVNRGLAPWKCPHCNNTSTPEKLVYDTFLEKMFATLPSNVAAIEFRKDDTVEDGFSRKVIYDKVMDEPFIKPTKNAQNTNKQTLNTNGSHQPSFTIVEIDD
;
A
#
# COMPACT_ATOMS: atom_id res chain seq x y z
N MET A 1 2.83 -9.65 -19.06
CA MET A 1 2.60 -9.12 -17.70
C MET A 1 2.03 -7.73 -17.87
N ASN A 2 0.91 -7.40 -17.23
CA ASN A 2 0.31 -6.07 -17.35
C ASN A 2 1.30 -5.01 -16.86
N ASN A 3 1.68 -4.07 -17.73
CA ASN A 3 2.66 -3.00 -17.47
C ASN A 3 2.36 -2.14 -16.22
N ARG A 4 1.13 -2.18 -15.72
CA ARG A 4 0.68 -1.41 -14.54
C ARG A 4 1.31 -1.92 -13.24
N ALA A 5 1.44 -3.25 -13.09
CA ALA A 5 1.95 -3.90 -11.87
C ALA A 5 3.45 -3.60 -11.60
N THR A 6 4.21 -3.33 -12.67
CA THR A 6 5.64 -2.99 -12.59
C THR A 6 5.90 -1.57 -12.11
N LEU A 7 5.04 -0.61 -12.46
CA LEU A 7 5.22 0.81 -12.07
C LEU A 7 4.98 1.03 -10.58
N ASP A 8 4.14 0.21 -9.96
CA ASP A 8 3.76 0.29 -8.56
C ASP A 8 4.91 -0.02 -7.57
N TRP A 9 5.95 -0.70 -8.05
CA TRP A 9 7.18 -1.01 -7.31
C TRP A 9 8.38 -0.19 -7.80
N MET A 10 8.12 0.78 -8.68
CA MET A 10 9.12 1.67 -9.23
C MET A 10 9.08 3.01 -8.51
N ARG A 11 10.16 3.32 -7.82
CA ARG A 11 10.34 4.62 -7.19
C ARG A 11 11.24 5.48 -8.06
N HIS A 12 10.75 6.65 -8.46
CA HIS A 12 11.58 7.65 -9.11
C HIS A 12 12.69 8.09 -8.15
N VAL A 13 13.94 8.09 -8.60
CA VAL A 13 15.09 8.47 -7.76
C VAL A 13 15.93 9.60 -8.30
N ASP A 14 16.03 9.73 -9.62
CA ASP A 14 16.89 10.72 -10.24
C ASP A 14 16.57 10.91 -11.72
N HIS A 15 17.21 11.88 -12.37
CA HIS A 15 17.19 12.05 -13.82
C HIS A 15 18.59 11.79 -14.40
N ALA A 16 18.70 10.83 -15.33
CA ALA A 16 19.92 10.70 -16.13
C ALA A 16 20.03 11.82 -17.16
N LEU A 17 18.88 12.29 -17.65
CA LEU A 17 18.72 13.51 -18.42
C LEU A 17 17.50 14.23 -17.86
N GLY A 18 17.72 15.43 -17.34
CA GLY A 18 16.66 16.26 -16.76
C GLY A 18 15.57 16.62 -17.78
N PRO A 19 14.49 17.29 -17.33
CA PRO A 19 13.45 17.77 -18.23
C PRO A 19 14.03 18.69 -19.30
N ILE A 20 13.96 18.26 -20.56
CA ILE A 20 14.39 19.00 -21.74
C ILE A 20 13.18 19.35 -22.60
N LYS A 21 13.29 20.44 -23.33
CA LYS A 21 12.21 20.96 -24.19
C LYS A 21 12.71 21.11 -25.62
N LEU A 22 12.03 20.45 -26.55
CA LEU A 22 12.15 20.72 -27.98
C LEU A 22 11.14 21.80 -28.34
N LYS A 23 11.62 23.02 -28.63
CA LYS A 23 10.78 24.17 -28.94
C LYS A 23 10.20 24.08 -30.35
N SER A 24 9.05 24.71 -30.57
CA SER A 24 8.53 25.00 -31.92
C SER A 24 9.62 25.56 -32.87
N GLY A 25 9.65 25.08 -34.11
CA GLY A 25 10.65 25.42 -35.13
C GLY A 25 11.99 24.65 -35.08
N GLN A 26 12.35 23.99 -33.97
CA GLN A 26 13.53 23.13 -33.93
C GLN A 26 13.28 21.77 -34.61
N THR A 27 14.14 21.39 -35.55
CA THR A 27 13.96 20.16 -36.36
C THR A 27 14.89 19.03 -35.96
N SER A 28 16.04 19.32 -35.35
CA SER A 28 17.01 18.31 -34.92
C SER A 28 17.81 18.83 -33.74
N MET A 29 17.80 18.08 -32.63
CA MET A 29 18.51 18.43 -31.40
C MET A 29 19.21 17.21 -30.82
N HIS A 30 20.37 17.44 -30.20
CA HIS A 30 21.17 16.41 -29.54
C HIS A 30 21.37 16.78 -28.07
N TRP A 31 21.09 15.85 -27.17
CA TRP A 31 21.29 15.99 -25.73
C TRP A 31 22.27 14.92 -25.23
N PRO A 32 23.53 15.29 -24.97
CA PRO A 32 24.47 14.39 -24.32
C PRO A 32 24.13 14.26 -22.84
N PHE A 33 24.31 13.07 -22.29
CA PHE A 33 24.22 12.80 -20.86
C PHE A 33 25.23 11.73 -20.45
N PHE A 34 25.53 11.63 -19.15
CA PHE A 34 26.57 10.73 -18.65
C PHE A 34 25.99 9.73 -17.66
N VAL A 35 26.35 8.46 -17.80
CA VAL A 35 25.97 7.39 -16.87
C VAL A 35 27.24 6.81 -16.22
N GLY A 36 27.36 7.02 -14.91
CA GLY A 36 28.50 6.54 -14.13
C GLY A 36 28.57 5.01 -14.02
N ALA A 37 29.74 4.51 -13.64
CA ALA A 37 30.00 3.07 -13.50
C ALA A 37 29.00 2.36 -12.58
N ASN A 38 28.71 2.95 -11.42
CA ASN A 38 27.78 2.37 -10.45
C ASN A 38 26.35 2.26 -11.00
N THR A 39 25.83 3.35 -11.58
CA THR A 39 24.51 3.38 -12.21
C THR A 39 24.41 2.35 -13.34
N PHE A 40 25.43 2.30 -14.21
CA PHE A 40 25.48 1.32 -15.30
C PHE A 40 25.48 -0.12 -14.78
N SER A 41 26.30 -0.45 -13.78
CA SER A 41 26.30 -1.77 -13.15
C SER A 41 24.94 -2.09 -12.53
N ARG A 42 24.26 -1.12 -11.91
CA ARG A 42 22.93 -1.27 -11.30
C ARG A 42 21.78 -1.45 -12.31
N LEU A 43 21.91 -0.89 -13.51
CA LEU A 43 20.99 -1.13 -14.63
C LEU A 43 21.15 -2.53 -15.22
N HIS A 44 22.36 -3.09 -15.15
CA HIS A 44 22.73 -4.37 -15.76
C HIS A 44 22.97 -5.50 -14.74
N THR A 45 22.66 -5.27 -13.46
CA THR A 45 22.81 -6.27 -12.40
C THR A 45 21.64 -7.23 -12.46
N ASN A 46 21.84 -8.27 -13.27
CA ASN A 46 21.04 -9.49 -13.26
C ASN A 46 21.96 -10.73 -13.31
N ILE A 47 23.21 -10.62 -12.82
CA ILE A 47 24.25 -11.62 -13.11
C ILE A 47 24.76 -12.40 -11.88
N MET A 48 24.53 -11.99 -10.63
CA MET A 48 24.93 -12.85 -9.49
C MET A 48 23.95 -12.72 -8.30
N PRO A 49 23.23 -13.80 -7.92
CA PRO A 49 22.47 -13.83 -6.68
C PRO A 49 23.45 -14.05 -5.52
N SER A 50 23.92 -12.98 -4.88
CA SER A 50 24.36 -13.12 -3.49
C SER A 50 23.10 -13.20 -2.62
N ASN A 51 23.15 -13.99 -1.56
CA ASN A 51 22.04 -14.16 -0.63
C ASN A 51 22.38 -13.44 0.69
N PRO A 52 21.64 -12.40 1.11
CA PRO A 52 20.53 -11.75 0.40
C PRO A 52 21.01 -10.85 -0.76
N PRO A 53 20.17 -10.62 -1.79
CA PRO A 53 20.55 -9.81 -2.95
C PRO A 53 20.66 -8.32 -2.57
N PRO A 54 21.81 -7.66 -2.80
CA PRO A 54 22.12 -6.35 -2.20
C PRO A 54 21.48 -5.15 -2.89
N THR A 55 20.77 -5.31 -4.02
CA THR A 55 20.45 -4.16 -4.87
C THR A 55 19.03 -4.17 -5.42
N SER A 56 18.29 -3.11 -5.11
CA SER A 56 17.16 -2.68 -5.92
C SER A 56 17.67 -2.28 -7.30
N ALA A 57 17.21 -2.99 -8.33
CA ALA A 57 17.63 -2.80 -9.72
C ALA A 57 17.25 -1.40 -10.20
N LEU A 58 18.08 -0.81 -11.06
CA LEU A 58 17.70 0.44 -11.71
C LEU A 58 16.96 0.17 -13.02
N LEU A 59 16.06 1.09 -13.35
CA LEU A 59 15.42 1.21 -14.65
C LEU A 59 15.59 2.65 -15.13
N GLN A 60 15.96 2.85 -16.39
CA GLN A 60 15.92 4.16 -17.02
C GLN A 60 14.80 4.20 -18.05
N LEU A 61 13.86 5.12 -17.82
CA LEU A 61 12.71 5.34 -18.68
C LEU A 61 12.90 6.66 -19.43
N LEU A 62 12.80 6.58 -20.76
CA LEU A 62 12.56 7.76 -21.57
C LEU A 62 11.07 8.12 -21.45
N VAL A 63 10.78 9.34 -20.99
CA VAL A 63 9.43 9.86 -20.86
C VAL A 63 9.25 11.05 -21.80
N ILE A 64 8.19 11.03 -22.59
CA ILE A 64 7.81 12.06 -23.56
C ILE A 64 6.42 12.58 -23.22
N ARG A 65 6.29 13.89 -23.06
CA ARG A 65 5.06 14.61 -22.71
C ARG A 65 4.82 15.73 -23.72
N THR A 66 3.63 15.76 -24.32
CA THR A 66 3.21 16.85 -25.21
C THR A 66 2.45 17.91 -24.40
N SER A 67 2.54 19.18 -24.81
CA SER A 67 1.91 20.29 -24.08
C SER A 67 0.45 20.57 -24.50
N THR A 68 -0.23 19.64 -25.16
CA THR A 68 -1.62 19.86 -25.62
C THR A 68 -2.55 20.07 -24.42
N MET A 69 -3.55 20.95 -24.58
CA MET A 69 -4.36 21.60 -23.51
C MET A 69 -5.06 20.67 -22.50
N GLU A 70 -4.98 19.36 -22.66
CA GLU A 70 -5.47 18.38 -21.70
C GLU A 70 -4.30 17.73 -20.95
N ARG A 71 -4.04 18.22 -19.73
CA ARG A 71 -3.30 17.60 -18.61
C ARG A 71 -2.32 16.45 -18.97
N ASN A 72 -1.00 16.72 -18.92
CA ASN A 72 0.08 15.74 -18.69
C ASN A 72 -0.06 14.37 -19.39
N HIS A 73 -0.59 14.33 -20.61
CA HIS A 73 -0.70 13.08 -21.35
C HIS A 73 0.70 12.66 -21.82
N THR A 74 1.07 11.41 -21.53
CA THR A 74 2.27 10.81 -22.12
C THR A 74 1.86 10.30 -23.50
N SER A 75 2.52 10.81 -24.53
CA SER A 75 2.37 10.35 -25.91
C SER A 75 3.57 10.80 -26.71
N CYS A 76 4.10 9.91 -27.56
CA CYS A 76 5.10 10.30 -28.54
C CYS A 76 4.39 10.70 -29.84
N PRO A 77 4.47 11.98 -30.27
CA PRO A 77 3.98 12.39 -31.58
C PRO A 77 4.58 11.55 -32.70
N SER A 78 3.76 11.23 -33.72
CA SER A 78 4.22 10.52 -34.92
C SER A 78 5.22 11.32 -35.76
N THR A 79 5.27 12.64 -35.56
CA THR A 79 6.19 13.57 -36.21
C THR A 79 7.59 13.55 -35.60
N LEU A 80 7.81 12.82 -34.49
CA LEU A 80 9.11 12.68 -33.85
C LEU A 80 9.81 11.39 -34.25
N SER A 81 11.11 11.52 -34.51
CA SER A 81 12.05 10.40 -34.60
C SER A 81 13.07 10.55 -33.49
N VAL A 82 13.09 9.57 -32.58
CA VAL A 82 13.98 9.57 -31.42
C VAL A 82 15.04 8.49 -31.60
N MET A 83 16.29 8.84 -31.31
CA MET A 83 17.43 7.93 -31.37
C MET A 83 18.23 8.03 -30.07
N LEU A 84 18.68 6.90 -29.56
CA LEU A 84 19.57 6.82 -28.42
C LEU A 84 20.84 6.08 -28.83
N ASN A 85 22.01 6.72 -28.70
CA ASN A 85 23.29 6.13 -29.06
C ASN A 85 23.31 5.58 -30.51
N GLY A 86 22.62 6.25 -31.43
CA GLY A 86 22.50 5.84 -32.83
C GLY A 86 21.39 4.82 -33.13
N VAL A 87 20.73 4.26 -32.10
CA VAL A 87 19.62 3.32 -32.25
C VAL A 87 18.29 4.07 -32.29
N THR A 88 17.51 3.90 -33.37
CA THR A 88 16.16 4.47 -33.48
C THR A 88 15.17 3.76 -32.56
N LEU A 89 14.48 4.55 -31.74
CA LEU A 89 13.46 4.07 -30.80
C LEU A 89 12.09 4.00 -31.49
N LYS A 90 11.41 2.86 -31.36
CA LYS A 90 10.07 2.65 -31.94
C LYS A 90 9.01 2.68 -30.85
N PHE A 91 8.16 3.70 -30.85
CA PHE A 91 7.01 3.78 -29.97
C PHE A 91 5.84 3.00 -30.58
N GLY A 92 5.10 2.25 -29.76
CA GLY A 92 4.05 1.37 -30.25
C GLY A 92 2.87 2.16 -30.79
N ALA A 93 2.55 2.02 -32.08
CA ALA A 93 1.20 2.26 -32.56
C ALA A 93 0.28 1.24 -31.88
N LYS A 94 -0.89 1.67 -31.38
CA LYS A 94 -1.90 0.79 -30.77
C LYS A 94 -2.11 -0.45 -31.65
N SER A 95 -1.55 -1.59 -31.26
CA SER A 95 -1.80 -2.85 -31.95
C SER A 95 -3.21 -3.28 -31.61
N HIS A 96 -4.11 -3.17 -32.58
CA HIS A 96 -5.47 -3.71 -32.48
C HIS A 96 -5.53 -5.24 -32.57
N ASN A 97 -4.41 -5.95 -32.62
CA ASN A 97 -4.40 -7.41 -32.66
C ASN A 97 -3.51 -8.02 -31.56
N SER A 98 -4.17 -8.78 -30.70
CA SER A 98 -3.61 -9.85 -29.87
C SER A 98 -3.08 -10.98 -30.78
N GLY A 99 -1.93 -10.76 -31.40
CA GLY A 99 -1.34 -11.72 -32.34
C GLY A 99 0.18 -11.67 -32.35
N LYS A 100 0.78 -12.63 -31.64
CA LYS A 100 2.16 -13.14 -31.74
C LYS A 100 3.10 -12.37 -32.70
N ALA A 101 3.87 -11.42 -32.17
CA ALA A 101 5.10 -10.96 -32.81
C ALA A 101 6.29 -11.74 -32.23
N LYS A 102 6.78 -12.73 -32.97
CA LYS A 102 8.05 -13.40 -32.74
C LYS A 102 9.18 -12.52 -33.31
N SER A 103 9.93 -11.84 -32.44
CA SER A 103 11.29 -11.39 -32.75
C SER A 103 12.11 -11.44 -31.47
N ALA A 104 13.12 -12.31 -31.44
CA ALA A 104 13.79 -12.77 -30.23
C ALA A 104 14.90 -11.84 -29.70
N HIS A 105 15.02 -10.59 -30.15
CA HIS A 105 16.21 -9.79 -29.80
C HIS A 105 16.05 -8.41 -29.17
N MET A 106 14.86 -7.80 -29.08
CA MET A 106 14.71 -6.62 -28.21
C MET A 106 13.29 -6.53 -27.65
N ASN A 107 13.04 -7.27 -26.56
CA ASN A 107 11.83 -7.11 -25.77
C ASN A 107 11.96 -5.84 -24.91
N PHE A 108 11.66 -4.69 -25.51
CA PHE A 108 11.41 -3.47 -24.75
C PHE A 108 10.01 -3.58 -24.13
N ALA A 109 9.89 -3.42 -22.82
CA ALA A 109 8.58 -3.27 -22.19
C ALA A 109 8.05 -1.87 -22.55
N ILE A 110 7.23 -1.78 -23.59
CA ILE A 110 6.56 -0.54 -24.00
C ILE A 110 5.51 -0.23 -22.94
N THR A 111 5.76 0.74 -22.07
CA THR A 111 4.80 1.21 -21.06
C THR A 111 3.96 2.36 -21.64
N GLY A 112 3.18 2.10 -22.69
CA GLY A 112 2.23 3.06 -23.25
C GLY A 112 2.80 4.07 -24.27
N ASP A 113 1.91 4.93 -24.79
CA ASP A 113 2.25 5.98 -25.74
C ASP A 113 3.20 6.97 -25.03
N GLY A 114 4.49 7.05 -25.39
CA GLY A 114 5.40 8.07 -24.85
C GLY A 114 6.21 7.72 -23.58
N VAL A 115 6.16 6.49 -23.06
CA VAL A 115 7.14 6.02 -22.06
C VAL A 115 7.82 4.73 -22.54
N MET A 116 9.14 4.67 -22.47
CA MET A 116 9.93 3.54 -22.95
C MET A 116 11.07 3.17 -22.01
N ASP A 117 11.19 1.89 -21.66
CA ASP A 117 12.40 1.36 -21.02
C ASP A 117 13.57 1.38 -21.99
N ILE A 118 14.58 2.18 -21.67
CA ILE A 118 15.81 2.34 -22.45
C ILE A 118 17.02 1.70 -21.78
N SER A 119 16.84 1.02 -20.64
CA SER A 119 17.94 0.55 -19.78
C SER A 119 18.99 -0.27 -20.52
N ARG A 120 18.56 -1.10 -21.49
CA ARG A 120 19.44 -1.95 -22.32
C ARG A 120 20.23 -1.20 -23.40
N LEU A 121 19.86 0.04 -23.69
CA LEU A 121 20.50 0.88 -24.71
C LEU A 121 21.51 1.86 -24.09
N ILE A 122 21.50 1.98 -22.77
CA ILE A 122 22.42 2.83 -22.02
C ILE A 122 23.80 2.20 -22.04
N VAL A 123 24.82 3.00 -22.29
CA VAL A 123 26.24 2.61 -22.18
C VAL A 123 26.89 3.28 -20.99
N LYS A 124 27.94 2.67 -20.45
CA LYS A 124 28.76 3.30 -19.41
C LYS A 124 29.47 4.52 -20.01
N GLY A 125 29.36 5.67 -19.35
CA GLY A 125 29.95 6.92 -19.79
C GLY A 125 29.00 7.80 -20.60
N LYS A 126 29.49 8.36 -21.71
CA LYS A 126 28.74 9.33 -22.52
C LYS A 126 27.67 8.64 -23.36
N ASN A 127 26.44 9.11 -23.23
CA ASN A 127 25.28 8.73 -24.03
C ASN A 127 24.74 9.96 -24.75
N VAL A 128 23.99 9.77 -25.84
CA VAL A 128 23.38 10.87 -26.60
C VAL A 128 21.96 10.52 -27.00
N LEU A 129 21.01 11.37 -26.60
CA LEU A 129 19.65 11.36 -27.12
C LEU A 129 19.55 12.33 -28.29
N LEU A 130 19.17 11.84 -29.45
CA LEU A 130 18.93 12.63 -30.66
C LEU A 130 17.44 12.61 -30.95
N VAL A 131 16.85 13.79 -31.13
CA VAL A 131 15.45 13.93 -31.51
C VAL A 131 15.36 14.75 -32.77
N LYS A 132 14.69 14.18 -33.77
CA LYS A 132 14.34 14.83 -35.03
C LYS A 132 12.84 15.01 -35.10
N ARG A 133 12.40 16.11 -35.70
CA ARG A 133 11.00 16.46 -35.86
C ARG A 133 10.76 16.99 -37.27
N ASP A 134 9.58 16.69 -37.81
CA ASP A 134 9.08 17.37 -39.02
C ASP A 134 9.09 18.89 -38.82
N SER A 135 9.56 19.64 -39.82
CA SER A 135 9.61 21.10 -39.81
C SER A 135 8.24 21.77 -39.69
N LYS A 136 7.16 21.05 -40.02
CA LYS A 136 5.78 21.54 -39.92
C LYS A 136 5.16 21.39 -38.53
N ALA A 137 5.79 20.67 -37.62
CA ALA A 137 5.26 20.44 -36.28
C ALA A 137 5.50 21.67 -35.38
N ILE A 138 4.42 22.18 -34.79
CA ILE A 138 4.41 23.44 -34.03
C ILE A 138 4.34 23.26 -32.52
N GLU A 139 4.07 22.04 -32.04
CA GLU A 139 3.91 21.75 -30.61
C GLU A 139 5.25 21.64 -29.89
N ASP A 140 5.27 22.11 -28.64
CA ASP A 140 6.40 21.92 -27.75
C ASP A 140 6.38 20.50 -27.18
N VAL A 141 7.54 19.85 -27.19
CA VAL A 141 7.70 18.48 -26.66
C VAL A 141 8.63 18.52 -25.47
N HIS A 142 8.17 17.98 -24.34
CA HIS A 142 8.96 17.83 -23.13
C HIS A 142 9.41 16.38 -23.00
N MET A 143 10.69 16.18 -22.68
CA MET A 143 11.27 14.84 -22.55
C MET A 143 12.17 14.77 -21.32
N SER A 144 12.30 13.59 -20.75
CA SER A 144 13.24 13.31 -19.66
C SER A 144 13.72 11.87 -19.75
N ILE A 145 14.93 11.60 -19.26
CA ILE A 145 15.36 10.24 -18.94
C ILE A 145 15.34 10.11 -17.43
N GLU A 146 14.27 9.50 -16.94
CA GLU A 146 13.97 9.31 -15.54
C GLU A 146 14.57 7.98 -15.07
N THR A 147 15.26 8.01 -13.93
CA THR A 147 15.84 6.83 -13.28
C THR A 147 14.93 6.39 -12.16
N TYR A 148 14.52 5.14 -12.22
CA TYR A 148 13.68 4.47 -11.24
C TYR A 148 14.48 3.36 -10.56
N ILE A 149 14.17 3.13 -9.29
CA ILE A 149 14.56 1.93 -8.58
C ILE A 149 13.37 0.96 -8.59
N VAL A 150 13.59 -0.27 -9.04
CA VAL A 150 12.67 -1.40 -8.87
C VAL A 150 13.03 -2.09 -7.55
N GLU A 151 12.15 -1.97 -6.56
CA GLU A 151 12.36 -2.55 -5.23
C GLU A 151 11.72 -3.95 -5.15
N ASN A 152 12.34 -4.85 -4.38
CA ASN A 152 11.69 -6.10 -3.99
C ASN A 152 10.84 -5.86 -2.73
N GLN A 153 10.04 -6.86 -2.35
CA GLN A 153 9.16 -6.77 -1.17
C GLN A 153 9.92 -6.51 0.13
N GLU A 154 11.09 -7.13 0.30
CA GLU A 154 11.90 -6.99 1.51
C GLU A 154 12.40 -5.55 1.70
N ASN A 155 12.89 -4.92 0.63
CA ASN A 155 13.39 -3.55 0.67
C ASN A 155 12.26 -2.55 0.95
N VAL A 156 11.08 -2.75 0.35
CA VAL A 156 9.91 -1.91 0.65
C VAL A 156 9.46 -2.11 2.10
N SER A 157 9.41 -3.36 2.58
CA SER A 157 9.04 -3.68 3.96
C SER A 157 10.00 -3.03 4.97
N ALA A 158 11.31 -3.13 4.75
CA ALA A 158 12.34 -2.50 5.57
C ALA A 158 12.16 -0.97 5.62
N ARG A 159 11.95 -0.31 4.48
CA ARG A 159 11.74 1.13 4.41
C ARG A 159 10.46 1.59 5.13
N VAL A 160 9.36 0.85 4.99
CA VAL A 160 8.11 1.18 5.71
C VAL A 160 8.32 1.11 7.22
N LYS A 161 9.12 0.15 7.69
CA LYS A 161 9.51 0.02 9.10
C LYS A 161 10.43 1.14 9.61
N GLU A 162 11.01 1.95 8.73
CA GLU A 162 11.72 3.18 9.14
C GLU A 162 10.74 4.35 9.37
N HIS A 163 9.54 4.29 8.78
CA HIS A 163 8.50 5.32 8.85
C HIS A 163 7.49 4.99 9.96
N CYS A 164 7.95 5.04 11.21
CA CYS A 164 7.16 4.66 12.38
C CYS A 164 6.30 5.79 12.95
N ILE A 165 5.15 5.44 13.50
CA ILE A 165 4.40 6.30 14.43
C ILE A 165 5.10 6.24 15.79
N PRO A 166 5.62 7.36 16.34
CA PRO A 166 6.24 7.35 17.66
C PRO A 166 5.20 7.04 18.75
N GLU A 167 5.60 6.30 19.78
CA GLU A 167 4.72 5.92 20.91
C GLU A 167 4.06 7.14 21.58
N LYS A 168 4.82 8.23 21.79
CA LYS A 168 4.29 9.48 22.35
C LYS A 168 3.17 10.09 21.49
N THR A 169 3.30 9.99 20.17
CA THR A 169 2.28 10.45 19.21
C THR A 169 1.04 9.58 19.33
N TRP A 170 1.20 8.26 19.41
CA TRP A 170 0.09 7.32 19.60
C TRP A 170 -0.66 7.56 20.92
N LYS A 171 0.07 7.69 22.04
CA LYS A 171 -0.51 7.97 23.37
C LYS A 171 -1.27 9.31 23.38
N SER A 172 -0.68 10.37 22.84
CA SER A 172 -1.34 11.68 22.72
C SER A 172 -2.63 11.61 21.90
N MET A 173 -2.58 10.86 20.79
CA MET A 173 -3.71 10.63 19.91
C MET A 173 -4.84 9.86 20.61
N LEU A 174 -4.51 8.79 21.34
CA LEU A 174 -5.46 8.01 22.13
C LEU A 174 -6.10 8.84 23.25
N LYS A 175 -5.30 9.60 24.01
CA LYS A 175 -5.82 10.53 25.03
C LYS A 175 -6.84 11.51 24.43
N ARG A 176 -6.55 12.05 23.24
CA ARG A 176 -7.48 12.93 22.54
C ARG A 176 -8.78 12.20 22.18
N LEU A 177 -8.70 11.01 21.59
CA LEU A 177 -9.88 10.21 21.22
C LEU A 177 -10.78 9.87 22.42
N LEU A 178 -10.16 9.53 23.55
CA LEU A 178 -10.87 9.21 24.79
C LEU A 178 -11.41 10.48 25.45
N SER A 179 -10.78 11.65 25.30
CA SER A 179 -11.23 12.87 25.96
C SER A 179 -12.32 13.62 25.20
N THR A 180 -12.24 13.67 23.87
CA THR A 180 -13.11 14.55 23.08
C THR A 180 -14.43 13.90 22.66
N GLY A 181 -14.61 12.60 22.84
CA GLY A 181 -15.76 11.87 22.30
C GLY A 181 -15.94 12.05 20.79
N ASP A 182 -14.93 12.62 20.09
CA ASP A 182 -15.13 13.37 18.86
C ASP A 182 -15.62 12.45 17.74
N THR A 183 -16.86 12.70 17.35
CA THR A 183 -17.65 11.98 16.36
C THR A 183 -17.27 12.33 14.93
N THR A 184 -16.43 13.35 14.72
CA THR A 184 -16.21 13.92 13.38
C THR A 184 -14.97 13.40 12.65
N SER A 185 -14.11 12.60 13.29
CA SER A 185 -12.86 12.11 12.69
C SER A 185 -12.65 10.59 12.70
N ALA A 186 -13.57 9.80 13.25
CA ALA A 186 -13.50 8.33 13.18
C ALA A 186 -14.24 7.80 11.92
N PRO A 187 -13.55 7.22 10.92
CA PRO A 187 -14.15 6.86 9.64
C PRO A 187 -14.54 5.38 9.52
N SER A 188 -14.67 4.64 10.63
CA SER A 188 -15.11 3.26 10.57
C SER A 188 -16.19 3.01 11.64
N PRO A 189 -17.33 2.39 11.29
CA PRO A 189 -18.33 1.94 12.26
C PRO A 189 -17.81 0.86 13.23
N GLN A 190 -16.61 0.31 13.01
CA GLN A 190 -16.11 -0.85 13.73
C GLN A 190 -15.23 -0.52 14.95
N SER A 191 -14.64 0.70 15.03
CA SER A 191 -13.80 1.10 16.18
C SER A 191 -14.55 1.74 17.35
N LYS A 192 -15.84 2.06 17.17
CA LYS A 192 -16.67 2.71 18.19
C LYS A 192 -17.82 1.81 18.64
N LEU A 193 -17.70 1.23 19.83
CA LEU A 193 -18.87 0.94 20.66
C LEU A 193 -18.86 1.93 21.82
N THR A 194 -19.72 2.93 21.78
CA THR A 194 -20.09 3.66 22.99
C THR A 194 -20.93 2.70 23.84
N GLY A 195 -20.29 1.95 24.73
CA GLY A 195 -21.00 1.09 25.67
C GLY A 195 -21.64 1.95 26.75
N SER A 196 -22.96 2.17 26.68
CA SER A 196 -23.72 2.66 27.83
C SER A 196 -23.82 1.51 28.83
N LEU A 197 -23.04 1.56 29.91
CA LEU A 197 -23.22 0.67 31.06
C LEU A 197 -24.24 1.33 32.00
N VAL A 198 -25.46 0.81 32.04
CA VAL A 198 -26.45 1.15 33.07
C VAL A 198 -26.14 0.29 34.30
N LEU A 199 -25.50 0.88 35.31
CA LEU A 199 -25.39 0.27 36.63
C LEU A 199 -26.72 0.48 37.37
N SER A 200 -27.64 -0.49 37.27
CA SER A 200 -28.85 -0.51 38.10
C SER A 200 -28.50 -0.97 39.51
N ARG A 201 -28.24 -0.03 40.43
CA ARG A 201 -28.27 -0.33 41.86
C ARG A 201 -29.72 -0.20 42.33
N HIS A 202 -30.36 -1.34 42.57
CA HIS A 202 -31.69 -1.40 43.17
C HIS A 202 -31.63 -0.81 44.58
N ASN A 203 -32.41 0.24 44.83
CA ASN A 203 -33.08 0.48 46.10
C ASN A 203 -34.30 1.36 45.84
N ASN A 204 -35.46 0.85 46.25
CA ASN A 204 -36.72 1.59 46.34
C ASN A 204 -36.50 2.91 47.08
N THR A 205 -36.87 4.02 46.43
CA THR A 205 -37.92 4.98 46.86
C THR A 205 -37.85 6.19 45.94
N ASP A 206 -39.00 6.52 45.35
CA ASP A 206 -39.44 7.82 44.81
C ASP A 206 -38.42 8.97 44.85
N ASP A 207 -37.60 9.08 43.80
CA ASP A 207 -37.06 10.35 43.34
C ASP A 207 -36.76 10.25 41.83
N VAL A 208 -37.61 10.90 41.05
CA VAL A 208 -37.35 11.17 39.64
C VAL A 208 -36.25 12.23 39.57
N ASN A 209 -35.05 11.85 39.09
CA ASN A 209 -34.11 12.69 38.32
C ASN A 209 -32.60 12.52 38.66
N ASP A 210 -32.04 11.31 38.67
CA ASP A 210 -30.57 11.15 38.59
C ASP A 210 -30.13 9.88 37.84
N LEU A 211 -30.61 9.72 36.60
CA LEU A 211 -29.97 8.83 35.62
C LEU A 211 -28.96 9.62 34.79
N LEU A 212 -27.84 10.02 35.40
CA LEU A 212 -26.66 10.46 34.67
C LEU A 212 -26.01 9.25 34.02
N ALA A 213 -26.43 8.93 32.80
CA ALA A 213 -25.70 7.99 31.94
C ALA A 213 -24.32 8.59 31.63
N ILE A 214 -23.29 8.17 32.38
CA ILE A 214 -21.90 8.50 32.08
C ILE A 214 -21.53 7.75 30.79
N SER A 215 -21.59 8.43 29.64
CA SER A 215 -21.09 7.88 28.39
C SER A 215 -19.56 7.85 28.46
N GLN A 216 -18.98 6.73 28.91
CA GLN A 216 -17.54 6.53 28.80
C GLN A 216 -17.19 6.30 27.33
N SER A 217 -16.28 7.11 26.81
CA SER A 217 -15.68 6.93 25.50
C SER A 217 -14.80 5.67 25.54
N VAL A 218 -15.12 4.73 24.67
CA VAL A 218 -14.37 3.49 24.50
C VAL A 218 -13.83 3.47 23.09
N PHE A 219 -12.56 3.07 22.95
CA PHE A 219 -11.92 2.91 21.66
C PHE A 219 -11.41 1.49 21.51
N ARG A 220 -11.82 0.79 20.44
CA ARG A 220 -11.44 -0.61 20.20
C ARG A 220 -10.59 -0.77 18.95
N ILE A 221 -9.58 -1.63 19.05
CA ILE A 221 -8.74 -2.05 17.94
C ILE A 221 -8.79 -3.57 17.82
N SER A 222 -9.12 -4.06 16.62
CA SER A 222 -8.96 -5.47 16.26
C SER A 222 -7.47 -5.83 16.20
N THR A 223 -7.10 -6.96 16.80
CA THR A 223 -5.74 -7.54 16.65
C THR A 223 -5.57 -8.19 15.28
N ARG A 224 -6.68 -8.53 14.61
CA ARG A 224 -6.68 -9.23 13.32
C ARG A 224 -6.62 -8.28 12.14
N CYS A 225 -5.81 -8.65 11.16
CA CYS A 225 -5.74 -7.97 9.87
C CYS A 225 -7.00 -8.27 9.04
N PRO A 226 -7.62 -7.27 8.39
CA PRO A 226 -8.76 -7.49 7.50
C PRO A 226 -8.41 -8.29 6.22
N ILE A 227 -7.13 -8.37 5.85
CA ILE A 227 -6.65 -9.09 4.66
C ILE A 227 -6.38 -10.56 4.98
N THR A 228 -5.64 -10.82 6.06
CA THR A 228 -5.20 -12.19 6.40
C THR A 228 -6.13 -12.90 7.38
N LEU A 229 -6.97 -12.15 8.09
CA LEU A 229 -7.80 -12.60 9.21
C LEU A 229 -6.98 -13.22 10.37
N ARG A 230 -5.67 -12.99 10.39
CA ARG A 230 -4.74 -13.43 11.43
C ARG A 230 -4.32 -12.26 12.30
N VAL A 231 -3.85 -12.55 13.51
CA VAL A 231 -3.23 -11.56 14.40
C VAL A 231 -2.07 -10.88 13.65
N MET A 232 -2.10 -9.56 13.64
CA MET A 232 -1.09 -8.73 12.98
C MET A 232 0.24 -8.85 13.70
N ARG A 233 1.31 -8.98 12.91
CA ARG A 233 2.69 -8.91 13.36
C ARG A 233 3.36 -7.62 12.91
N GLN A 234 2.99 -7.13 11.73
CA GLN A 234 3.52 -5.92 11.15
C GLN A 234 2.38 -4.93 10.88
N PRO A 235 1.82 -4.31 11.93
CA PRO A 235 0.69 -3.41 11.79
C PRO A 235 1.12 -2.12 11.06
N ILE A 236 0.45 -1.85 9.96
CA ILE A 236 0.61 -0.63 9.16
C ILE A 236 -0.74 0.03 8.91
N ARG A 237 -0.70 1.32 8.61
CA ARG A 237 -1.83 2.05 8.01
C ARG A 237 -1.32 3.13 7.05
N GLY A 238 -2.20 3.72 6.26
CA GLY A 238 -1.83 4.90 5.47
C GLY A 238 -1.70 6.16 6.34
N SER A 239 -0.75 7.03 6.05
CA SER A 239 -0.55 8.33 6.70
C SER A 239 -1.80 9.21 6.62
N ASP A 240 -2.51 9.12 5.50
CA ASP A 240 -3.70 9.90 5.19
C ASP A 240 -5.00 9.21 5.68
N CYS A 241 -4.87 8.05 6.34
CA CYS A 241 -6.01 7.36 6.93
C CYS A 241 -6.48 8.12 8.17
N LYS A 242 -7.77 8.42 8.21
CA LYS A 242 -8.41 9.03 9.39
C LYS A 242 -8.81 7.99 10.45
N HIS A 243 -8.74 6.70 10.10
CA HIS A 243 -9.03 5.56 10.98
C HIS A 243 -7.74 5.02 11.59
N TYR A 244 -7.81 4.33 12.73
CA TYR A 244 -6.62 3.90 13.50
C TYR A 244 -6.35 2.40 13.39
N GLU A 245 -7.29 1.67 12.81
CA GLU A 245 -7.20 0.26 12.50
C GLU A 245 -6.06 0.01 11.53
N CYS A 246 -5.20 -0.94 11.87
CA CYS A 246 -4.07 -1.34 11.04
C CYS A 246 -4.41 -2.55 10.16
N PHE A 247 -3.50 -2.87 9.26
CA PHE A 247 -3.48 -4.08 8.45
C PHE A 247 -2.04 -4.61 8.35
N GLU A 248 -1.86 -5.84 7.87
CA GLU A 248 -0.57 -6.55 7.86
C GLU A 248 0.27 -6.13 6.64
N LEU A 249 1.50 -5.67 6.88
CA LEU A 249 2.40 -5.14 5.86
C LEU A 249 2.71 -6.13 4.73
N ASP A 250 3.26 -7.31 5.06
CA ASP A 250 3.72 -8.24 4.03
C ASP A 250 2.58 -8.73 3.13
N SER A 251 1.40 -8.95 3.70
CA SER A 251 0.22 -9.35 2.93
C SER A 251 -0.34 -8.20 2.10
N TYR A 252 -0.31 -6.97 2.63
CA TYR A 252 -0.70 -5.77 1.89
C TYR A 252 0.19 -5.54 0.66
N LEU A 253 1.51 -5.66 0.83
CA LEU A 253 2.45 -5.57 -0.29
C LEU A 253 2.21 -6.68 -1.32
N LEU A 254 1.99 -7.91 -0.86
CA LEU A 254 1.75 -9.05 -1.75
C LEU A 254 0.50 -8.87 -2.62
N VAL A 255 -0.62 -8.43 -2.05
CA VAL A 255 -1.87 -8.25 -2.83
C VAL A 255 -1.79 -7.06 -3.80
N ASN A 256 -1.06 -6.00 -3.44
CA ASN A 256 -0.84 -4.83 -4.31
C ASN A 256 0.26 -5.03 -5.35
N ARG A 257 1.03 -6.12 -5.29
CA ARG A 257 2.00 -6.49 -6.34
C ARG A 257 1.36 -6.83 -7.68
N GLY A 258 0.09 -7.22 -7.70
CA GLY A 258 -0.61 -7.68 -8.90
C GLY A 258 -1.44 -6.59 -9.59
N LEU A 259 -2.66 -6.39 -9.09
CA LEU A 259 -3.70 -5.57 -9.73
C LEU A 259 -4.36 -4.59 -8.76
N ALA A 260 -3.99 -4.59 -7.48
CA ALA A 260 -4.69 -3.81 -6.48
C ALA A 260 -4.18 -2.35 -6.45
N PRO A 261 -5.08 -1.35 -6.41
CA PRO A 261 -4.75 0.05 -6.67
C PRO A 261 -4.12 0.81 -5.49
N TRP A 262 -3.35 0.14 -4.61
CA TRP A 262 -2.80 0.71 -3.38
C TRP A 262 -3.88 1.38 -2.53
N LYS A 263 -4.93 0.63 -2.22
CA LYS A 263 -6.07 1.14 -1.45
C LYS A 263 -6.07 0.56 -0.05
N CYS A 264 -6.34 1.40 0.95
CA CYS A 264 -6.50 0.96 2.32
C CYS A 264 -7.71 0.02 2.43
N PRO A 265 -7.57 -1.18 3.04
CA PRO A 265 -8.65 -2.15 3.18
C PRO A 265 -9.79 -1.67 4.10
N HIS A 266 -9.56 -0.64 4.93
CA HIS A 266 -10.57 -0.10 5.86
C HIS A 266 -11.36 1.07 5.26
N CYS A 267 -10.68 2.02 4.63
CA CYS A 267 -11.32 3.28 4.18
C CYS A 267 -11.20 3.56 2.68
N ASN A 268 -10.53 2.69 1.91
CA ASN A 268 -10.32 2.86 0.47
C ASN A 268 -9.56 4.16 0.08
N ASN A 269 -8.90 4.85 1.02
CA ASN A 269 -7.94 5.90 0.68
C ASN A 269 -6.71 5.31 -0.01
N THR A 270 -6.06 6.10 -0.86
CA THR A 270 -4.78 5.70 -1.48
C THR A 270 -3.68 5.59 -0.41
N SER A 271 -2.98 4.47 -0.37
CA SER A 271 -1.93 4.12 0.60
C SER A 271 -0.78 3.43 -0.13
N THR A 272 -0.08 4.16 -1.00
CA THR A 272 1.14 3.66 -1.66
C THR A 272 2.23 3.38 -0.63
N PRO A 273 3.28 2.62 -0.97
CA PRO A 273 4.36 2.32 -0.04
C PRO A 273 4.98 3.56 0.66
N GLU A 274 5.05 4.69 -0.03
CA GLU A 274 5.55 5.98 0.48
C GLU A 274 4.63 6.62 1.52
N LYS A 275 3.35 6.24 1.50
CA LYS A 275 2.32 6.74 2.42
C LYS A 275 2.02 5.74 3.54
N LEU A 276 2.70 4.61 3.60
CA LEU A 276 2.53 3.67 4.70
C LEU A 276 3.31 4.15 5.92
N VAL A 277 2.68 4.02 7.08
CA VAL A 277 3.31 4.24 8.38
C VAL A 277 3.21 2.96 9.21
N TYR A 278 4.28 2.66 9.94
CA TYR A 278 4.39 1.48 10.78
C TYR A 278 4.00 1.77 12.23
N ASP A 279 3.15 0.93 12.82
CA ASP A 279 2.65 1.14 14.18
C ASP A 279 3.45 0.34 15.21
N THR A 280 4.53 0.95 15.70
CA THR A 280 5.39 0.30 16.70
C THR A 280 4.72 0.08 18.05
N PHE A 281 3.70 0.88 18.40
CA PHE A 281 2.98 0.71 19.65
C PHE A 281 2.11 -0.54 19.58
N LEU A 282 1.31 -0.68 18.52
CA LEU A 282 0.47 -1.86 18.30
C LEU A 282 1.32 -3.12 18.08
N GLU A 283 2.45 -3.03 17.37
CA GLU A 283 3.37 -4.17 17.19
C GLU A 283 3.83 -4.73 18.53
N LYS A 284 4.41 -3.89 19.39
CA LYS A 284 4.90 -4.30 20.72
C LYS A 284 3.78 -4.88 21.57
N MET A 285 2.60 -4.26 21.52
CA MET A 285 1.45 -4.73 22.28
C MET A 285 0.95 -6.09 21.77
N PHE A 286 0.75 -6.27 20.45
CA PHE A 286 0.31 -7.53 19.88
C PHE A 286 1.31 -8.67 20.10
N ALA A 287 2.62 -8.37 20.14
CA ALA A 287 3.65 -9.37 20.44
C ALA A 287 3.54 -9.97 21.86
N THR A 288 2.90 -9.26 22.80
CA THR A 288 2.70 -9.74 24.18
C THR A 288 1.38 -10.50 24.37
N LEU A 289 0.49 -10.49 23.38
CA LEU A 289 -0.86 -11.03 23.52
C LEU A 289 -0.97 -12.48 23.02
N PRO A 290 -1.81 -13.32 23.66
CA PRO A 290 -2.17 -14.63 23.14
C PRO A 290 -2.82 -14.56 21.75
N SER A 291 -2.68 -15.64 20.97
CA SER A 291 -3.20 -15.70 19.60
C SER A 291 -4.74 -15.67 19.46
N ASN A 292 -5.46 -15.94 20.55
CA ASN A 292 -6.92 -15.93 20.64
C ASN A 292 -7.49 -14.59 21.14
N VAL A 293 -6.68 -13.53 21.21
CA VAL A 293 -7.18 -12.17 21.47
C VAL A 293 -7.76 -11.62 20.17
N ALA A 294 -9.04 -11.24 20.20
CA ALA A 294 -9.77 -10.66 19.08
C ALA A 294 -9.57 -9.15 18.96
N ALA A 295 -9.58 -8.44 20.10
CA ALA A 295 -9.49 -6.99 20.14
C ALA A 295 -8.94 -6.48 21.47
N ILE A 296 -8.53 -5.22 21.46
CA ILE A 296 -8.12 -4.48 22.66
C ILE A 296 -9.03 -3.28 22.77
N GLU A 297 -9.53 -3.07 23.97
CA GLU A 297 -10.40 -1.97 24.33
C GLU A 297 -9.64 -0.99 25.21
N PHE A 298 -9.64 0.29 24.82
CA PHE A 298 -9.05 1.37 25.59
C PHE A 298 -10.15 2.22 26.21
N ARG A 299 -9.95 2.59 27.47
CA ARG A 299 -10.85 3.45 28.25
C ARG A 299 -10.06 4.58 28.87
N LYS A 300 -10.72 5.74 29.04
CA LYS A 300 -10.13 6.84 29.80
C LYS A 300 -9.92 6.40 31.24
N ASP A 301 -8.72 6.61 31.76
CA ASP A 301 -8.39 6.36 33.16
C ASP A 301 -7.41 7.43 33.63
N ASP A 302 -7.91 8.40 34.37
CA ASP A 302 -7.12 9.53 34.86
C ASP A 302 -6.24 9.15 36.06
N THR A 303 -6.34 7.92 36.58
CA THR A 303 -5.55 7.44 37.73
C THR A 303 -4.18 6.88 37.34
N VAL A 304 -4.00 6.51 36.07
CA VAL A 304 -2.74 5.99 35.53
C VAL A 304 -1.96 7.05 34.77
N GLU A 305 -0.63 6.98 34.80
CA GLU A 305 0.27 7.97 34.15
C GLU A 305 -0.03 8.13 32.64
N ASP A 306 -0.33 7.01 31.98
CA ASP A 306 -0.66 6.96 30.57
C ASP A 306 -2.06 7.52 30.25
N GLY A 307 -2.90 7.81 31.24
CA GLY A 307 -4.23 8.42 31.09
C GLY A 307 -5.30 7.50 30.45
N PHE A 308 -5.01 6.21 30.33
CA PHE A 308 -5.94 5.21 29.81
C PHE A 308 -5.67 3.82 30.39
N SER A 309 -6.72 3.04 30.59
CA SER A 309 -6.66 1.62 30.86
C SER A 309 -6.95 0.81 29.60
N ARG A 310 -6.55 -0.47 29.61
CA ARG A 310 -6.79 -1.39 28.49
C ARG A 310 -7.44 -2.67 28.98
N LYS A 311 -8.36 -3.20 28.17
CA LYS A 311 -9.02 -4.49 28.39
C LYS A 311 -8.86 -5.37 27.16
N VAL A 312 -8.47 -6.62 27.38
CA VAL A 312 -8.28 -7.62 26.32
C VAL A 312 -9.61 -8.33 26.05
N ILE A 313 -10.00 -8.43 24.78
CA ILE A 313 -11.20 -9.14 24.33
C ILE A 313 -10.75 -10.40 23.60
N TYR A 314 -11.09 -11.57 24.14
CA TYR A 314 -10.79 -12.86 23.54
C TYR A 314 -11.84 -13.28 22.51
N ASP A 315 -11.44 -14.14 21.58
CA ASP A 315 -12.39 -14.88 20.76
C ASP A 315 -13.31 -15.70 21.67
N LYS A 316 -14.60 -15.76 21.32
CA LYS A 316 -15.46 -16.78 21.88
C LYS A 316 -14.88 -18.13 21.46
N VAL A 317 -14.32 -18.86 22.41
CA VAL A 317 -14.07 -20.29 22.24
C VAL A 317 -15.43 -20.87 21.84
N MET A 318 -15.47 -21.58 20.71
CA MET A 318 -16.60 -22.48 20.45
C MET A 318 -16.51 -23.55 21.52
N ASP A 319 -17.24 -23.37 22.63
CA ASP A 319 -17.49 -24.44 23.58
C ASP A 319 -18.41 -25.46 22.89
N GLU A 320 -17.81 -26.29 22.05
CA GLU A 320 -18.34 -27.59 21.67
C GLU A 320 -17.27 -28.60 22.09
N PRO A 321 -17.53 -29.46 23.09
CA PRO A 321 -16.59 -30.52 23.41
C PRO A 321 -16.45 -31.41 22.18
N PHE A 322 -15.21 -31.61 21.73
CA PHE A 322 -14.88 -32.63 20.75
C PHE A 322 -15.31 -34.00 21.31
N ILE A 323 -16.55 -34.41 21.04
CA ILE A 323 -16.94 -35.81 21.12
C ILE A 323 -16.10 -36.50 20.04
N LYS A 324 -15.07 -37.21 20.47
CA LYS A 324 -14.27 -38.05 19.58
C LYS A 324 -15.24 -38.94 18.80
N PRO A 325 -15.21 -38.96 17.45
CA PRO A 325 -16.01 -39.90 16.71
C PRO A 325 -15.50 -41.30 17.02
N THR A 326 -16.32 -42.06 17.76
CA THR A 326 -16.16 -43.50 17.92
C THR A 326 -16.21 -44.10 16.53
N LYS A 327 -15.14 -44.81 16.16
CA LYS A 327 -15.08 -45.60 14.93
C LYS A 327 -16.24 -46.58 14.97
N ASN A 328 -17.25 -46.39 14.11
CA ASN A 328 -17.90 -47.47 13.37
C ASN A 328 -18.98 -46.92 12.42
N ALA A 329 -19.15 -47.68 11.35
CA ALA A 329 -20.19 -47.63 10.33
C ALA A 329 -19.87 -46.79 9.07
N GLN A 330 -19.83 -47.55 7.99
CA GLN A 330 -19.57 -47.22 6.61
C GLN A 330 -20.77 -46.51 5.96
N ASN A 331 -20.45 -45.94 4.80
CA ASN A 331 -21.26 -45.83 3.59
C ASN A 331 -22.20 -44.63 3.36
N THR A 332 -21.80 -43.92 2.29
CA THR A 332 -22.58 -43.52 1.10
C THR A 332 -23.36 -42.20 1.07
N ASN A 333 -23.00 -41.47 0.02
CA ASN A 333 -23.81 -40.65 -0.88
C ASN A 333 -23.90 -39.13 -0.72
N LYS A 334 -23.52 -38.52 -1.86
CA LYS A 334 -23.73 -37.15 -2.34
C LYS A 334 -25.10 -36.58 -1.95
N GLN A 335 -25.14 -35.31 -1.56
CA GLN A 335 -25.99 -34.30 -2.20
C GLN A 335 -25.60 -32.86 -1.80
N THR A 336 -25.75 -31.98 -2.78
CA THR A 336 -25.68 -30.52 -2.79
C THR A 336 -26.65 -29.84 -1.82
N LEU A 337 -26.27 -28.72 -1.21
CA LEU A 337 -27.22 -27.63 -0.95
C LEU A 337 -26.55 -26.26 -0.75
N ASN A 338 -27.15 -25.30 -1.45
CA ASN A 338 -26.98 -23.86 -1.39
C ASN A 338 -27.70 -23.31 -0.14
N THR A 339 -27.29 -22.16 0.40
CA THR A 339 -28.12 -20.97 0.76
C THR A 339 -27.53 -20.10 1.88
N ASN A 340 -27.46 -18.81 1.57
CA ASN A 340 -27.49 -17.60 2.40
C ASN A 340 -27.82 -17.76 3.91
N GLY A 341 -26.99 -17.13 4.75
CA GLY A 341 -27.32 -16.82 6.14
C GLY A 341 -26.42 -15.72 6.69
N SER A 342 -26.94 -14.49 6.78
CA SER A 342 -26.32 -13.38 7.50
C SER A 342 -26.33 -13.68 9.00
N HIS A 343 -25.16 -13.88 9.61
CA HIS A 343 -25.02 -14.01 11.06
C HIS A 343 -24.20 -12.85 11.61
N GLN A 344 -24.87 -11.92 12.29
CA GLN A 344 -24.22 -10.98 13.19
C GLN A 344 -23.82 -11.74 14.47
N PRO A 345 -22.57 -11.66 14.94
CA PRO A 345 -22.17 -12.30 16.18
C PRO A 345 -22.54 -11.42 17.39
N SER A 346 -23.15 -12.04 18.40
CA SER A 346 -23.37 -11.48 19.72
C SER A 346 -22.08 -11.53 20.56
N PHE A 347 -21.90 -10.60 21.51
CA PHE A 347 -20.69 -10.47 22.33
C PHE A 347 -20.99 -10.77 23.82
N THR A 348 -20.01 -11.28 24.55
CA THR A 348 -20.05 -11.41 26.02
C THR A 348 -18.81 -10.76 26.61
N ILE A 349 -18.99 -9.89 27.59
CA ILE A 349 -17.94 -9.11 28.24
C ILE A 349 -17.46 -9.89 29.47
N VAL A 350 -16.16 -10.17 29.56
CA VAL A 350 -15.53 -10.71 30.78
C VAL A 350 -14.48 -9.69 31.24
N GLU A 351 -14.61 -9.20 32.47
CA GLU A 351 -13.61 -8.37 33.16
C GLU A 351 -12.55 -9.26 33.79
N ILE A 352 -11.28 -8.92 33.58
CA ILE A 352 -10.17 -9.46 34.36
C ILE A 352 -9.35 -8.23 34.72
N ASP A 353 -9.30 -7.93 36.02
CA ASP A 353 -8.36 -6.96 36.59
C ASP A 353 -7.00 -7.66 36.79
N ASP A 354 -5.92 -6.90 36.67
CA ASP A 354 -4.52 -7.39 36.79
C ASP A 354 -4.21 -8.10 38.11
#